data_AF-A0A8T0NYQ8-F1
#
_entry.id   AF-A0A8T0NYQ8-F1
#
_cell.length_a   1.000
_cell.length_b   1.000
_cell.length_c   1.000
_cell.angle_alpha   90.00
_cell.angle_beta   90.00
_cell.angle_gamma   90.00
#
_symmetry.space_group_name_H-M   'P 1'
#
loop_
_entity.id
_entity.type
_entity.pdbx_description
1 polymer ?
#
loop_
_entity_poly.entity_id
_entity_poly.type
_entity_poly.pdbx_seq_one_letter_code
_entity_poly.pdbx_strand_id
1 'polypeptide(L)'
;MPQYFDHIYGNMQKKIYLHENMRLKKLDANTTDYKELNNFNQWILSIGNGNTENNTTSDTDDLLDCITVQIPDDLLIKQADNKIEALVNSTFPDFKSNYNDPEYLKNRAILVTTNEIVDEVNEYMLNLVPGNEVEYYSADLISKCIDTCNDADILYPIEYLNSLTANNFPTHKLKLKVGVPVMLLRNLNQSIGLCNGTRLIVTNLGQNIVEAIIITETHIGEKVYIPRINLTTQGCR
;
A
#
# COMPACT_ATOMS: atom_id res chain seq x y z
N MET A 1 40.87 -30.78 28.86
CA MET A 1 40.32 -32.13 28.66
C MET A 1 38.96 -31.98 27.99
N PRO A 2 38.89 -32.20 26.67
CA PRO A 2 37.69 -32.01 25.85
C PRO A 2 36.88 -33.29 25.73
N GLN A 3 35.60 -33.16 25.39
CA GLN A 3 34.70 -34.08 24.64
C GLN A 3 33.27 -33.53 24.91
N TYR A 4 32.43 -33.21 23.94
CA TYR A 4 31.76 -34.18 23.08
C TYR A 4 31.31 -33.51 21.75
N PHE A 5 31.68 -34.18 20.65
CA PHE A 5 30.98 -34.33 19.37
C PHE A 5 30.87 -33.17 18.36
N ASP A 6 31.91 -33.08 17.53
CA ASP A 6 31.78 -32.81 16.10
C ASP A 6 31.07 -33.98 15.39
N HIS A 7 30.00 -33.67 14.66
CA HIS A 7 29.61 -34.17 13.33
C HIS A 7 28.08 -34.13 13.23
N ILE A 8 27.50 -33.20 12.46
CA ILE A 8 26.96 -33.41 11.11
C ILE A 8 26.85 -32.03 10.43
N TYR A 9 27.41 -31.91 9.22
CA TYR A 9 27.50 -30.73 8.33
C TYR A 9 28.66 -29.75 8.61
N GLY A 10 29.75 -29.96 7.88
CA GLY A 10 30.84 -29.00 7.76
C GLY A 10 30.35 -27.62 7.32
N ASN A 11 30.82 -26.62 8.06
CA ASN A 11 30.59 -25.19 7.88
C ASN A 11 31.08 -24.67 6.50
N MET A 12 30.38 -25.01 5.42
CA MET A 12 30.41 -24.19 4.21
C MET A 12 29.26 -23.17 4.26
N GLN A 13 29.29 -22.28 5.26
CA GLN A 13 28.60 -21.01 5.14
C GLN A 13 29.34 -20.19 4.09
N LYS A 14 28.89 -20.31 2.84
CA LYS A 14 29.35 -19.42 1.76
C LYS A 14 28.75 -18.05 2.03
N LYS A 15 29.50 -17.16 2.70
CA LYS A 15 29.13 -15.74 2.78
C LYS A 15 29.13 -15.18 1.37
N ILE A 16 27.94 -14.87 0.87
CA ILE A 16 27.75 -14.17 -0.40
C ILE A 16 27.77 -12.69 -0.06
N TYR A 17 28.73 -11.96 -0.61
CA TYR A 17 28.84 -10.52 -0.45
C TYR A 17 28.23 -9.86 -1.68
N LEU A 18 27.21 -9.03 -1.47
CA LEU A 18 26.69 -8.17 -2.52
C LEU A 18 27.56 -6.90 -2.52
N HIS A 19 28.54 -6.83 -3.42
CA HIS A 19 29.48 -5.70 -3.50
C HIS A 19 28.90 -4.49 -4.25
N GLU A 20 27.75 -4.67 -4.89
CA GLU A 20 27.28 -3.72 -5.89
C GLU A 20 25.79 -3.39 -5.69
N ASN A 21 25.50 -2.11 -5.50
CA ASN A 21 24.14 -1.61 -5.42
C ASN A 21 23.63 -1.28 -6.84
N MET A 22 22.87 -2.21 -7.41
CA MET A 22 22.27 -2.10 -8.75
C MET A 22 21.28 -0.94 -8.89
N ARG A 23 20.75 -0.36 -7.79
CA ARG A 23 19.90 0.84 -7.84
C ARG A 23 20.71 2.10 -8.12
N LEU A 24 21.92 2.22 -7.55
CA LEU A 24 22.79 3.38 -7.75
C LEU A 24 23.39 3.43 -9.17
N LYS A 25 23.61 2.28 -9.81
CA LYS A 25 24.17 2.20 -11.18
C LYS A 25 23.28 2.76 -12.28
N LYS A 26 21.98 2.96 -12.03
CA LYS A 26 21.06 3.52 -13.04
C LYS A 26 21.16 5.04 -13.18
N LEU A 27 21.83 5.72 -12.25
CA LEU A 27 21.97 7.17 -12.21
C LEU A 27 23.41 7.57 -12.53
N ASP A 28 23.58 8.70 -13.20
CA ASP A 28 24.90 9.28 -13.46
C ASP A 28 25.50 9.78 -12.14
N ALA A 29 26.77 9.44 -11.87
CA ALA A 29 27.45 9.70 -10.60
C ALA A 29 27.55 11.19 -10.23
N ASN A 30 27.34 12.09 -11.20
CA ASN A 30 27.41 13.53 -11.00
C ASN A 30 26.06 14.18 -10.65
N THR A 31 24.93 13.45 -10.69
CA THR A 31 23.62 14.03 -10.39
C THR A 31 23.40 14.21 -8.89
N THR A 32 22.55 15.18 -8.54
CA THR A 32 22.09 15.37 -7.16
C THR A 32 21.36 14.13 -6.65
N ASP A 33 20.51 13.53 -7.47
CA ASP A 33 19.76 12.31 -7.17
C ASP A 33 20.68 11.14 -6.80
N TYR A 34 21.81 10.98 -7.49
CA TYR A 34 22.80 9.96 -7.15
C TYR A 34 23.40 10.19 -5.77
N LYS A 35 23.73 11.44 -5.44
CA LYS A 35 24.32 11.80 -4.13
C LYS A 35 23.33 11.55 -3.00
N GLU A 36 22.08 11.96 -3.16
CA GLU A 36 21.01 11.70 -2.17
C GLU A 36 20.78 10.20 -1.97
N LEU A 37 20.62 9.44 -3.06
CA LEU A 37 20.44 7.99 -3.00
C LEU A 37 21.65 7.28 -2.39
N ASN A 38 22.86 7.75 -2.69
CA ASN A 38 24.08 7.20 -2.12
C ASN A 38 24.15 7.49 -0.62
N ASN A 39 23.83 8.71 -0.17
CA ASN A 39 23.78 9.05 1.24
C ASN A 39 22.77 8.19 2.01
N PHE A 40 21.56 8.03 1.47
CA PHE A 40 20.54 7.15 2.05
C PHE A 40 21.03 5.69 2.13
N ASN A 41 21.68 5.20 1.06
CA ASN A 41 22.24 3.85 1.04
C ASN A 41 23.34 3.66 2.10
N GLN A 42 24.23 4.65 2.27
CA GLN A 42 25.26 4.60 3.31
C GLN A 42 24.64 4.60 4.72
N TRP A 43 23.56 5.36 4.94
CA TRP A 43 22.82 5.36 6.21
C TRP A 43 22.15 4.00 6.50
N ILE A 44 21.49 3.38 5.51
CA ILE A 44 20.92 2.03 5.67
C ILE A 44 22.02 0.98 5.95
N LEU A 45 23.15 1.08 5.26
CA LEU A 45 24.29 0.19 5.49
C LEU A 45 24.92 0.38 6.87
N SER A 46 25.00 1.61 7.38
CA SER A 46 25.53 1.86 8.73
C SER A 46 24.65 1.24 9.80
N ILE A 47 23.33 1.29 9.63
CA ILE A 47 22.36 0.58 10.50
C ILE A 47 22.58 -0.93 10.42
N GLY A 48 22.63 -1.50 9.21
CA GLY A 48 22.81 -2.95 9.01
C GLY A 48 24.15 -3.49 9.54
N ASN A 49 25.18 -2.65 9.57
CA ASN A 49 26.50 -3.00 10.10
C ASN A 49 26.65 -2.73 11.61
N GLY A 50 25.68 -2.07 12.24
CA GLY A 50 25.77 -1.67 13.65
C GLY A 50 26.77 -0.52 13.91
N ASN A 51 27.11 0.27 12.88
CA ASN A 51 28.07 1.37 12.96
C ASN A 51 27.40 2.72 13.26
N THR A 52 26.17 2.73 13.77
CA THR A 52 25.48 3.97 14.14
C THR A 52 26.19 4.60 15.34
N GLU A 53 26.66 5.85 15.19
CA GLU A 53 27.33 6.57 16.26
C GLU A 53 26.36 6.76 17.45
N ASN A 54 26.64 6.07 18.55
CA ASN A 54 25.88 6.15 19.80
C ASN A 54 26.14 7.50 20.48
N ASN A 55 25.47 8.56 20.04
CA ASN A 55 25.53 9.87 20.71
C ASN A 55 24.59 9.96 21.92
N THR A 56 24.55 8.93 22.76
CA THR A 56 23.97 9.00 24.10
C THR A 56 24.92 8.38 25.11
N THR A 57 25.81 9.23 25.63
CA THR A 57 26.38 9.04 26.96
C THR A 57 25.26 9.20 27.98
N SER A 58 24.59 8.11 28.35
CA SER A 58 23.77 8.06 29.56
C SER A 58 24.35 7.00 30.48
N ASP A 59 24.96 7.46 31.57
CA ASP A 59 25.49 6.70 32.72
C ASP A 59 24.38 5.99 33.51
N THR A 60 23.54 5.19 32.85
CA THR A 60 22.54 4.34 33.51
C THR A 60 22.63 2.95 32.91
N ASP A 61 23.22 2.05 33.70
CA ASP A 61 23.68 0.68 33.40
C ASP A 61 22.61 -0.34 32.94
N ASP A 62 21.41 0.08 32.54
CA ASP A 62 20.29 -0.85 32.25
C ASP A 62 19.86 -0.92 30.77
N LEU A 63 20.55 -0.23 29.84
CA LEU A 63 20.19 -0.16 28.41
C LEU A 63 21.35 -0.53 27.45
N LEU A 64 22.35 -1.28 27.90
CA LEU A 64 23.57 -1.58 27.14
C LEU A 64 23.38 -2.33 25.81
N ASP A 65 22.19 -2.90 25.54
CA ASP A 65 21.95 -3.72 24.34
C ASP A 65 21.06 -3.05 23.27
N CYS A 66 20.60 -1.80 23.44
CA CYS A 66 19.77 -1.13 22.44
C CYS A 66 20.57 -0.16 21.55
N ILE A 67 20.68 -0.48 20.27
CA ILE A 67 21.20 0.42 19.23
C ILE A 67 20.12 1.47 18.93
N THR A 68 20.39 2.74 19.22
CA THR A 68 19.49 3.84 18.88
C THR A 68 19.80 4.35 17.48
N VAL A 69 18.80 4.26 16.58
CA VAL A 69 18.92 4.76 15.20
C VAL A 69 18.28 6.13 15.09
N GLN A 70 19.06 7.13 14.67
CA GLN A 70 18.54 8.46 14.35
C GLN A 70 18.00 8.48 12.91
N ILE A 71 16.74 8.86 12.75
CA ILE A 71 16.10 9.04 11.44
C ILE A 71 16.53 10.40 10.87
N PRO A 72 17.02 10.46 9.62
CA PRO A 72 17.36 11.70 8.94
C PRO A 72 16.21 12.72 8.94
N ASP A 73 16.53 13.97 9.20
CA ASP A 73 15.58 15.09 9.33
C ASP A 73 14.73 15.33 8.07
N ASP A 74 15.26 15.01 6.91
CA ASP A 74 14.60 15.09 5.60
C ASP A 74 13.52 14.02 5.40
N LEU A 75 13.57 12.93 6.17
CA LEU A 75 12.55 11.88 6.17
C LEU A 75 11.45 12.14 7.20
N LEU A 76 11.57 13.21 8.00
CA LEU A 76 10.65 13.52 9.08
C LEU A 76 9.69 14.64 8.68
N ILE A 77 8.39 14.39 8.90
CA ILE A 77 7.38 15.45 8.94
C ILE A 77 7.38 16.00 10.37
N LYS A 78 7.95 17.20 10.54
CA LYS A 78 8.07 17.85 11.86
C LYS A 78 6.68 18.28 12.35
N GLN A 79 6.39 17.97 13.62
CA GLN A 79 5.21 18.34 14.43
C GLN A 79 4.02 18.94 13.68
N ALA A 80 2.94 18.17 13.61
CA ALA A 80 1.66 18.65 13.10
C ALA A 80 0.53 18.33 14.08
N ASP A 81 -0.40 19.26 14.24
CA ASP A 81 -1.59 19.09 15.05
C ASP A 81 -2.44 17.91 14.53
N ASN A 82 -2.61 17.85 13.21
CA ASN A 82 -3.25 16.74 12.51
C ASN A 82 -2.25 15.96 11.66
N LYS A 83 -1.98 14.71 12.08
CA LYS A 83 -1.01 13.81 11.44
C LYS A 83 -1.41 13.43 10.00
N ILE A 84 -2.70 13.17 9.76
CA ILE A 84 -3.21 12.77 8.43
C ILE A 84 -3.10 13.95 7.47
N GLU A 85 -3.54 15.12 7.88
CA GLU A 85 -3.45 16.33 7.07
C GLU A 85 -2.00 16.68 6.72
N ALA A 86 -1.08 16.59 7.67
CA ALA A 86 0.33 16.85 7.40
C ALA A 86 0.96 15.82 6.45
N LEU A 87 0.61 14.54 6.59
CA LEU A 87 1.05 13.48 5.68
C LEU A 87 0.54 13.73 4.25
N VAL A 88 -0.73 14.09 4.13
CA VAL A 88 -1.36 14.43 2.86
C VAL A 88 -0.73 15.67 2.25
N ASN A 89 -0.58 16.76 2.98
CA ASN A 89 0.00 18.00 2.45
C ASN A 89 1.47 17.83 2.05
N SER A 90 2.22 17.00 2.78
CA SER A 90 3.61 16.65 2.44
C SER A 90 3.68 15.84 1.14
N THR A 91 2.80 14.85 0.98
CA THR A 91 2.85 13.92 -0.17
C THR A 91 2.12 14.46 -1.40
N PHE A 92 1.03 15.19 -1.21
CA PHE A 92 0.12 15.76 -2.20
C PHE A 92 -0.05 17.28 -1.98
N PRO A 93 0.98 18.10 -2.30
CA PRO A 93 0.88 19.55 -2.20
C PRO A 93 -0.16 20.10 -3.17
N ASP A 94 -1.01 21.02 -2.70
CA ASP A 94 -2.09 21.64 -3.48
C ASP A 94 -3.07 20.63 -4.11
N PHE A 95 -3.39 19.54 -3.40
CA PHE A 95 -4.26 18.46 -3.90
C PHE A 95 -5.59 18.98 -4.48
N LYS A 96 -6.24 19.95 -3.84
CA LYS A 96 -7.53 20.51 -4.29
C LYS A 96 -7.49 21.12 -5.71
N SER A 97 -6.32 21.59 -6.15
CA SER A 97 -6.13 22.15 -7.49
C SER A 97 -5.73 21.09 -8.50
N ASN A 98 -5.03 20.03 -8.06
CA ASN A 98 -4.38 19.05 -8.92
C ASN A 98 -5.05 17.66 -8.90
N TYR A 99 -6.17 17.49 -8.19
CA TYR A 99 -6.84 16.18 -8.03
C TYR A 99 -7.29 15.54 -9.36
N ASN A 100 -7.46 16.33 -10.43
CA ASN A 100 -7.81 15.84 -11.76
C ASN A 100 -6.61 15.64 -12.69
N ASP A 101 -5.39 15.95 -12.25
CA ASP A 101 -4.19 15.81 -13.07
C ASP A 101 -3.62 14.39 -12.96
N PRO A 102 -3.66 13.58 -14.05
CA PRO A 102 -3.13 12.23 -14.04
C PRO A 102 -1.63 12.16 -13.74
N GLU A 103 -0.85 13.13 -14.19
CA GLU A 103 0.61 13.10 -14.05
C GLU A 103 1.03 13.43 -12.62
N TYR A 104 0.30 14.36 -11.99
CA TYR A 104 0.42 14.65 -10.56
C TYR A 104 0.08 13.44 -9.69
N LEU A 105 -1.04 12.75 -9.96
CA LEU A 105 -1.48 11.60 -9.17
C LEU A 105 -0.63 10.35 -9.39
N LYS A 106 -0.14 10.13 -10.61
CA LYS A 106 0.64 8.93 -10.97
C LYS A 106 1.92 8.79 -10.16
N ASN A 107 2.59 9.89 -9.83
CA ASN A 107 3.91 9.87 -9.21
C ASN A 107 3.90 9.91 -7.68
N ARG A 108 2.71 9.82 -7.06
CA ARG A 108 2.51 10.00 -5.62
C ARG A 108 1.73 8.83 -5.02
N ALA A 109 2.11 8.42 -3.82
CA ALA A 109 1.42 7.39 -3.05
C ALA A 109 1.74 7.54 -1.56
N ILE A 110 0.76 7.31 -0.70
CA ILE A 110 0.95 7.19 0.74
C ILE A 110 0.88 5.70 1.08
N LEU A 111 1.92 5.20 1.75
CA LEU A 111 1.97 3.84 2.24
C LEU A 111 1.90 3.84 3.77
N VAL A 112 1.01 3.01 4.31
CA VAL A 112 0.80 2.88 5.76
C VAL A 112 0.85 1.40 6.15
N THR A 113 1.12 1.14 7.43
CA THR A 113 1.33 -0.20 7.98
C THR A 113 0.04 -1.00 8.18
N THR A 114 -1.10 -0.34 8.45
CA THR A 114 -2.39 -0.99 8.73
C THR A 114 -3.47 -0.51 7.77
N ASN A 115 -4.41 -1.40 7.43
CA ASN A 115 -5.54 -1.07 6.57
C ASN A 115 -6.47 -0.03 7.20
N GLU A 116 -6.62 -0.03 8.53
CA GLU A 116 -7.43 0.95 9.26
C GLU A 116 -6.96 2.38 8.99
N ILE A 117 -5.64 2.64 9.06
CA ILE A 117 -5.11 3.98 8.78
C ILE A 117 -5.18 4.29 7.27
N VAL A 118 -5.05 3.28 6.41
CA VAL A 118 -5.28 3.45 4.97
C VAL A 118 -6.71 3.93 4.71
N ASP A 119 -7.70 3.36 5.37
CA ASP A 119 -9.10 3.76 5.25
C ASP A 119 -9.33 5.19 5.74
N GLU A 120 -8.74 5.57 6.88
CA GLU A 120 -8.79 6.95 7.41
C GLU A 120 -8.18 7.97 6.44
N VAL A 121 -7.00 7.67 5.87
CA VAL A 121 -6.32 8.56 4.90
C VAL A 121 -7.12 8.64 3.59
N ASN A 122 -7.63 7.52 3.09
CA ASN A 122 -8.43 7.47 1.88
C ASN A 122 -9.75 8.24 2.04
N GLU A 123 -10.43 8.11 3.17
CA GLU A 123 -11.66 8.87 3.45
C GLU A 123 -11.37 10.37 3.57
N TYR A 124 -10.28 10.75 4.24
CA TYR A 124 -9.85 12.15 4.30
C TYR A 124 -9.57 12.71 2.90
N MET A 125 -8.84 11.99 2.05
CA MET A 125 -8.55 12.39 0.68
C MET A 125 -9.81 12.48 -0.19
N LEU A 126 -10.73 11.52 -0.06
CA LEU A 126 -12.01 11.51 -0.78
C LEU A 126 -12.88 12.72 -0.42
N ASN A 127 -12.86 13.14 0.84
CA ASN A 127 -13.59 14.32 1.31
C ASN A 127 -13.05 15.64 0.74
N LEU A 128 -11.76 15.70 0.39
CA LEU A 128 -11.15 16.87 -0.24
C LEU A 128 -11.50 17.02 -1.72
N VAL A 129 -11.87 15.93 -2.39
CA VAL A 129 -12.27 15.95 -3.81
C VAL A 129 -13.67 16.58 -3.95
N PRO A 130 -13.83 17.63 -4.76
CA PRO A 130 -15.13 18.23 -5.02
C PRO A 130 -16.00 17.30 -5.88
N GLY A 131 -17.31 17.33 -5.63
CA GLY A 131 -18.28 16.52 -6.38
C GLY A 131 -19.13 15.63 -5.48
N ASN A 132 -20.15 15.03 -6.09
CA ASN A 132 -21.07 14.15 -5.39
C ASN A 132 -20.45 12.77 -5.16
N GLU A 133 -20.56 12.30 -3.93
CA GLU A 133 -20.22 10.93 -3.56
C GLU A 133 -21.30 9.97 -4.08
N VAL A 134 -20.85 8.84 -4.63
CA VAL A 134 -21.70 7.71 -4.98
C VAL A 134 -21.27 6.51 -4.16
N GLU A 135 -22.23 5.87 -3.51
CA GLU A 135 -22.01 4.70 -2.68
C GLU A 135 -22.44 3.43 -3.42
N TYR A 136 -21.54 2.45 -3.49
CA TYR A 136 -21.79 1.13 -4.03
C TYR A 136 -21.77 0.11 -2.89
N TYR A 137 -22.88 -0.59 -2.71
CA TYR A 137 -23.00 -1.66 -1.71
C TYR A 137 -22.76 -3.03 -2.36
N SER A 138 -22.07 -3.94 -1.68
CA SER A 138 -21.99 -5.33 -2.10
C SER A 138 -23.39 -5.98 -2.07
N ALA A 139 -23.58 -7.00 -2.90
CA ALA A 139 -24.79 -7.81 -2.86
C ALA A 139 -24.42 -9.11 -2.16
N ASP A 140 -24.72 -9.20 -0.87
CA ASP A 140 -24.36 -10.35 -0.05
C ASP A 140 -25.50 -11.36 -0.11
N LEU A 141 -25.36 -12.33 -1.01
CA LEU A 141 -26.29 -13.45 -1.16
C LEU A 141 -25.57 -14.74 -0.76
N ILE A 142 -26.19 -15.52 0.12
CA ILE A 142 -25.70 -16.84 0.47
C ILE A 142 -25.94 -17.76 -0.73
N SER A 143 -24.88 -18.36 -1.27
CA SER A 143 -25.01 -19.39 -2.30
C SER A 143 -25.77 -20.57 -1.71
N LYS A 144 -26.85 -21.03 -2.36
CA LYS A 144 -27.61 -22.20 -1.92
C LYS A 144 -26.69 -23.43 -1.91
N CYS A 145 -26.25 -23.85 -0.73
CA CYS A 145 -25.55 -25.12 -0.55
C CYS A 145 -26.55 -26.27 -0.73
N ILE A 146 -26.15 -27.33 -1.43
CA ILE A 146 -27.01 -28.48 -1.73
C ILE A 146 -27.33 -29.29 -0.45
N ASP A 147 -26.54 -29.12 0.62
CA ASP A 147 -26.50 -30.04 1.76
C ASP A 147 -26.99 -29.47 3.10
N THR A 148 -27.42 -28.21 3.18
CA THR A 148 -27.97 -27.64 4.43
C THR A 148 -29.36 -27.07 4.22
N CYS A 149 -30.28 -27.53 5.06
CA CYS A 149 -31.65 -27.04 5.16
C CYS A 149 -31.69 -25.51 5.30
N ASN A 150 -32.80 -24.92 4.86
CA ASN A 150 -33.16 -23.50 4.73
C ASN A 150 -32.86 -22.51 5.89
N ASP A 151 -32.01 -22.84 6.87
CA ASP A 151 -31.71 -22.02 8.05
C ASP A 151 -30.45 -21.13 7.90
N ALA A 152 -29.82 -21.12 6.72
CA ALA A 152 -28.62 -20.31 6.48
C ALA A 152 -28.87 -18.79 6.67
N ASP A 153 -30.06 -18.31 6.32
CA ASP A 153 -30.46 -16.91 6.50
C ASP A 153 -30.65 -16.54 7.99
N ILE A 154 -30.90 -17.52 8.86
CA ILE A 154 -30.99 -17.32 10.31
C ILE A 154 -29.60 -17.34 10.94
N LEU A 155 -28.70 -18.19 10.44
CA LEU A 155 -27.34 -18.36 10.97
C LEU A 155 -26.40 -17.21 10.57
N TYR A 156 -26.65 -16.58 9.42
CA TYR A 156 -25.82 -15.50 8.88
C TYR A 156 -26.67 -14.27 8.56
N PRO A 157 -26.96 -13.43 9.56
CA PRO A 157 -27.73 -12.20 9.34
C PRO A 157 -26.97 -11.25 8.41
N ILE A 158 -27.69 -10.37 7.72
CA ILE A 158 -27.10 -9.46 6.74
C ILE A 158 -26.07 -8.52 7.36
N GLU A 159 -26.25 -8.13 8.63
CA GLU A 159 -25.29 -7.31 9.37
C GLU A 159 -23.94 -8.02 9.54
N TYR A 160 -23.97 -9.34 9.77
CA TYR A 160 -22.77 -10.16 9.83
C TYR A 160 -22.11 -10.25 8.46
N LEU A 161 -22.87 -10.49 7.39
CA LEU A 161 -22.34 -10.54 6.03
C LEU A 161 -21.68 -9.21 5.62
N ASN A 162 -22.32 -8.08 5.93
CA ASN A 162 -21.81 -6.74 5.62
C ASN A 162 -20.50 -6.42 6.39
N SER A 163 -20.24 -7.11 7.51
CA SER A 163 -19.00 -6.97 8.30
C SER A 163 -17.83 -7.80 7.77
N LEU A 164 -18.06 -8.72 6.83
CA LEU A 164 -17.02 -9.59 6.32
C LEU A 164 -16.06 -8.81 5.40
N THR A 165 -14.79 -8.72 5.80
CA THR A 165 -13.72 -8.20 4.96
C THR A 165 -12.87 -9.35 4.42
N ALA A 166 -13.10 -9.74 3.17
CA ALA A 166 -12.31 -10.78 2.50
C ALA A 166 -11.11 -10.17 1.76
N ASN A 167 -9.97 -10.88 1.77
CA ASN A 167 -8.79 -10.47 1.01
C ASN A 167 -9.11 -10.39 -0.49
N ASN A 168 -8.65 -9.33 -1.17
CA ASN A 168 -8.92 -9.02 -2.58
C ASN A 168 -10.38 -8.66 -2.92
N PHE A 169 -11.19 -8.35 -1.91
CA PHE A 169 -12.53 -7.78 -2.09
C PHE A 169 -12.54 -6.35 -1.56
N PRO A 170 -13.25 -5.42 -2.23
CA PRO A 170 -13.56 -4.14 -1.62
C PRO A 170 -14.44 -4.37 -0.39
N THR A 171 -14.45 -3.39 0.53
CA THR A 171 -15.37 -3.37 1.65
C THR A 171 -16.83 -3.37 1.18
N HIS A 172 -17.75 -3.81 2.03
CA HIS A 172 -19.20 -3.85 1.71
C HIS A 172 -19.71 -2.50 1.18
N LYS A 173 -19.17 -1.40 1.69
CA LYS A 173 -19.50 -0.04 1.29
C LYS A 173 -18.31 0.62 0.59
N LEU A 174 -18.42 0.79 -0.73
CA LEU A 174 -17.43 1.50 -1.55
C LEU A 174 -17.93 2.90 -1.90
N LYS A 175 -17.28 3.93 -1.37
CA LYS A 175 -17.55 5.35 -1.69
C LYS A 175 -16.62 5.83 -2.81
N LEU A 176 -17.17 6.42 -3.86
CA LEU A 176 -16.41 6.96 -4.99
C LEU A 176 -16.88 8.35 -5.38
N LYS A 177 -15.98 9.15 -5.97
CA LYS A 177 -16.27 10.43 -6.63
C LYS A 177 -15.60 10.48 -7.99
N VAL A 178 -16.09 11.33 -8.89
CA VAL A 178 -15.40 11.60 -10.16
C VAL A 178 -14.09 12.33 -9.88
N GLY A 179 -13.01 11.93 -10.55
CA GLY A 179 -11.66 12.46 -10.39
C GLY A 179 -10.78 11.70 -9.39
N VAL A 180 -11.34 10.74 -8.63
CA VAL A 180 -10.55 10.01 -7.64
C VAL A 180 -9.69 8.92 -8.28
N PRO A 181 -8.43 8.75 -7.85
CA PRO A 181 -7.64 7.60 -8.23
C PRO A 181 -8.16 6.33 -7.52
N VAL A 182 -8.29 5.24 -8.27
CA VAL A 182 -8.65 3.91 -7.76
C VAL A 182 -7.66 2.87 -8.27
N MET A 183 -7.57 1.73 -7.58
CA MET A 183 -6.71 0.62 -7.97
C MET A 183 -7.54 -0.64 -8.15
N LEU A 184 -7.25 -1.41 -9.20
CA LEU A 184 -7.84 -2.72 -9.40
C LEU A 184 -7.25 -3.73 -8.41
N LEU A 185 -8.11 -4.50 -7.74
CA LEU A 185 -7.72 -5.56 -6.80
C LEU A 185 -7.59 -6.94 -7.45
N ARG A 186 -7.89 -7.06 -8.75
CA ARG A 186 -7.88 -8.33 -9.48
C ARG A 186 -7.66 -8.15 -10.98
N ASN A 187 -7.22 -9.22 -11.62
CA ASN A 187 -7.13 -9.29 -13.07
C ASN A 187 -8.53 -9.42 -13.67
N LEU A 188 -8.92 -8.45 -14.49
CA LEU A 188 -10.17 -8.47 -15.27
C LEU A 188 -9.88 -8.83 -16.72
N ASN A 189 -8.92 -8.12 -17.32
CA ASN A 189 -8.50 -8.35 -18.69
C ASN A 189 -7.06 -7.86 -18.89
N GLN A 190 -6.12 -8.81 -18.87
CA GLN A 190 -4.70 -8.52 -18.95
C GLN A 190 -4.28 -7.98 -20.33
N SER A 191 -5.00 -8.32 -21.40
CA SER A 191 -4.63 -7.90 -22.75
C SER A 191 -4.82 -6.40 -22.98
N ILE A 192 -5.64 -5.75 -22.16
CA ILE A 192 -5.90 -4.30 -22.19
C ILE A 192 -5.42 -3.60 -20.91
N GLY A 193 -4.53 -4.24 -20.15
CA GLY A 193 -3.95 -3.65 -18.95
C GLY A 193 -4.88 -3.54 -17.74
N LEU A 194 -6.01 -4.27 -17.69
CA LEU A 194 -6.87 -4.34 -16.50
C LEU A 194 -6.41 -5.47 -15.58
N CYS A 195 -5.28 -5.24 -14.91
CA CYS A 195 -4.62 -6.18 -14.02
C CYS A 195 -4.75 -5.75 -12.55
N ASN A 196 -4.42 -6.65 -11.63
CA ASN A 196 -4.26 -6.29 -10.23
C ASN A 196 -3.13 -5.25 -10.08
N GLY A 197 -3.39 -4.18 -9.33
CA GLY A 197 -2.46 -3.07 -9.13
C GLY A 197 -2.57 -1.94 -10.15
N THR A 198 -3.32 -2.13 -11.25
CA THR A 198 -3.52 -1.06 -12.25
C THR A 198 -4.28 0.10 -11.62
N ARG A 199 -3.68 1.29 -11.66
CA ARG A 199 -4.28 2.54 -11.18
C ARG A 199 -5.07 3.23 -12.28
N LEU A 200 -6.25 3.72 -11.91
CA LEU A 200 -7.21 4.36 -12.79
C LEU A 200 -7.68 5.67 -12.16
N ILE A 201 -8.19 6.60 -12.96
CA ILE A 201 -8.93 7.78 -12.48
C ILE A 201 -10.38 7.65 -12.91
N VAL A 202 -11.31 7.75 -11.96
CA VAL A 202 -12.75 7.69 -12.24
C VAL A 202 -13.17 8.91 -13.06
N THR A 203 -13.78 8.70 -14.23
CA THR A 203 -14.33 9.78 -15.07
C THR A 203 -15.84 9.86 -15.02
N ASN A 204 -16.51 8.75 -14.73
CA ASN A 204 -17.97 8.72 -14.58
C ASN A 204 -18.42 7.56 -13.67
N LEU A 205 -19.51 7.79 -12.94
CA LEU A 205 -20.09 6.85 -11.99
C LEU A 205 -21.53 6.55 -12.40
N GLY A 206 -21.73 5.38 -13.01
CA GLY A 206 -23.05 4.85 -13.34
C GLY A 206 -23.55 3.87 -12.27
N GLN A 207 -24.82 3.46 -12.35
CA GLN A 207 -25.42 2.58 -11.33
C GLN A 207 -24.75 1.20 -11.22
N ASN A 208 -24.32 0.62 -12.35
CA ASN A 208 -23.71 -0.72 -12.40
C ASN A 208 -22.38 -0.73 -13.17
N ILE A 209 -21.84 0.44 -13.48
CA ILE A 209 -20.63 0.59 -14.29
C ILE A 209 -19.85 1.80 -13.82
N VAL A 210 -18.55 1.63 -13.63
CA VAL A 210 -17.61 2.71 -13.36
C VAL A 210 -16.79 2.95 -14.62
N GLU A 211 -16.81 4.18 -15.11
CA GLU A 211 -15.93 4.60 -16.20
C GLU A 211 -14.66 5.20 -15.59
N ALA A 212 -13.51 4.78 -16.11
CA ALA A 212 -12.23 5.28 -15.64
C ALA A 212 -11.20 5.35 -16.78
N ILE A 213 -10.12 6.08 -16.55
CA ILE A 213 -8.97 6.17 -17.45
C ILE A 213 -7.76 5.53 -16.78
N ILE A 214 -7.02 4.70 -17.51
CA ILE A 214 -5.78 4.09 -17.01
C ILE A 214 -4.68 5.14 -16.87
N ILE A 215 -4.02 5.20 -15.71
CA ILE A 215 -2.93 6.15 -15.43
C ILE A 215 -1.56 5.50 -15.22
N THR A 216 -1.51 4.17 -15.16
CA THR A 216 -0.27 3.41 -15.04
C THR A 216 -0.11 2.36 -16.12
N GLU A 217 1.13 1.89 -16.29
CA GLU A 217 1.50 0.76 -17.16
C GLU A 217 1.51 1.10 -18.66
N THR A 218 1.16 0.12 -19.49
CA THR A 218 1.31 0.13 -20.95
C THR A 218 0.15 0.78 -21.70
N HIS A 219 -1.01 0.94 -21.05
CA HIS A 219 -2.26 1.41 -21.66
C HIS A 219 -2.69 2.78 -21.12
N ILE A 220 -1.73 3.66 -20.80
CA ILE A 220 -2.01 4.98 -20.21
C ILE A 220 -2.90 5.82 -21.14
N GLY A 221 -3.95 6.42 -20.57
CA GLY A 221 -4.90 7.26 -21.29
C GLY A 221 -6.08 6.50 -21.90
N GLU A 222 -6.05 5.16 -21.89
CA GLU A 222 -7.18 4.37 -22.39
C GLU A 222 -8.37 4.45 -21.42
N LYS A 223 -9.55 4.68 -22.00
CA LYS A 223 -10.82 4.68 -21.28
C LYS A 223 -11.34 3.25 -21.15
N VAL A 224 -11.71 2.89 -19.93
CA VAL A 224 -12.17 1.55 -19.57
C VAL A 224 -13.45 1.60 -18.77
N TYR A 225 -14.20 0.50 -18.84
CA TYR A 225 -15.49 0.34 -18.17
C TYR A 225 -15.43 -0.86 -17.24
N ILE A 226 -15.65 -0.63 -15.95
CA ILE A 226 -15.66 -1.68 -14.92
C ILE A 226 -17.13 -1.97 -14.57
N PRO A 227 -17.71 -3.08 -15.05
CA PRO A 227 -19.05 -3.46 -14.64
C PRO A 227 -19.06 -3.97 -13.20
N ARG A 228 -20.23 -3.97 -12.58
CA ARG A 228 -20.47 -4.73 -11.34
C ARG A 228 -20.26 -6.22 -11.63
N ILE A 229 -19.37 -6.86 -10.87
CA ILE A 229 -19.01 -8.26 -11.03
C ILE A 229 -19.48 -9.03 -9.80
N ASN A 230 -20.22 -10.13 -10.03
CA ASN A 230 -20.56 -11.07 -8.97
C ASN A 230 -19.33 -11.93 -8.66
N LEU A 231 -19.03 -12.05 -7.38
CA LEU A 231 -17.89 -12.79 -6.89
C LEU A 231 -18.36 -13.80 -5.87
N THR A 232 -17.78 -14.99 -5.91
CA THR A 232 -18.04 -16.03 -4.94
C THR A 232 -16.78 -16.28 -4.14
N THR A 233 -16.87 -16.15 -2.82
CA THR A 233 -15.82 -16.62 -1.92
C THR A 233 -16.10 -18.11 -1.67
N GLN A 234 -15.16 -18.98 -2.06
CA GLN A 234 -15.15 -20.33 -1.52
C GLN A 234 -14.36 -20.26 -0.23
N GLY A 235 -14.99 -20.60 0.90
CA GLY A 235 -14.28 -20.72 2.16
C GLY A 235 -13.11 -21.68 1.97
N CYS A 236 -11.87 -21.21 2.20
CA CYS A 236 -10.72 -22.09 2.23
C CYS A 236 -10.97 -23.17 3.28
N ARG A 237 -10.93 -24.44 2.85
CA ARG A 237 -10.87 -25.58 3.77
C ARG A 237 -9.52 -25.63 4.45
#